data_AF-A0A0P6VNC9-F1
#
_entry.id   AF-A0A0P6VNC9-F1
#
_cell.length_a   1.000
_cell.length_b   1.000
_cell.length_c   1.000
_cell.angle_alpha   90.00
_cell.angle_beta   90.00
_cell.angle_gamma   90.00
#
_symmetry.space_group_name_H-M   'P 1'
#
loop_
_entity.id
_entity.type
_entity.pdbx_description
1 polymer ?
#
loop_
_entity_poly.entity_id
_entity_poly.type
_entity_poly.pdbx_seq_one_letter_code
_entity_poly.pdbx_strand_id
1 'polypeptide(L)'
;MEGERSLLTNQIIKIAEDQRQSGLTVVSFTPIASRIYPGWTVAYAGHNDAMDSLYFRHSVIGELDPIRMTREMIEGLMAELCGMEGVNIQRSSPNGRIRSPERPRPNFSI
;
A
#
# COMPACT_ATOMS: atom_id res chain seq x y z
N MET A 1 5.60 4.28 4.98
CA MET A 1 7.03 4.49 4.67
C MET A 1 7.85 4.10 5.88
N GLU A 2 9.07 3.59 5.68
CA GLU A 2 9.95 3.14 6.76
C GLU A 2 11.37 3.63 6.53
N GLY A 3 12.02 4.12 7.58
CA GLY A 3 13.38 4.66 7.48
C GLY A 3 13.72 5.56 8.65
N GLU A 4 14.87 6.22 8.50
CA GLU A 4 15.34 7.22 9.45
C GLU A 4 14.35 8.41 9.50
N ARG A 5 14.11 8.92 10.72
CA ARG A 5 13.07 9.91 11.00
C ARG A 5 13.25 11.18 10.16
N SER A 6 14.45 11.76 10.13
CA SER A 6 14.71 12.99 9.39
C SER A 6 14.52 12.82 7.88
N LEU A 7 14.95 11.69 7.32
CA LEU A 7 14.75 11.38 5.91
C LEU A 7 13.27 11.20 5.55
N LEU A 8 12.51 10.51 6.40
CA LEU A 8 11.07 10.34 6.20
C LEU A 8 10.32 11.66 6.29
N THR A 9 10.63 12.50 7.28
CA THR A 9 10.01 13.83 7.42
C THR A 9 10.24 14.68 6.17
N ASN A 10 11.47 14.74 5.67
CA ASN A 10 11.78 15.46 4.44
C ASN A 10 11.02 14.91 3.23
N GLN A 11 10.85 13.59 3.16
CA GLN A 11 10.08 12.96 2.08
C GLN A 11 8.58 13.27 2.17
N ILE A 12 7.99 13.28 3.37
CA ILE A 12 6.58 13.65 3.58
C ILE A 12 6.34 15.09 3.12
N ILE A 13 7.23 16.02 3.46
CA ILE A 13 7.13 17.43 3.05
C ILE A 13 7.11 17.52 1.52
N LYS A 14 8.05 16.85 0.83
CA LYS A 14 8.08 16.82 -0.63
C LYS A 14 6.80 16.24 -1.24
N ILE A 15 6.24 15.19 -0.64
CA ILE A 15 4.97 14.61 -1.10
C ILE A 15 3.85 15.62 -0.90
N ALA A 16 3.80 16.31 0.24
CA ALA A 16 2.78 17.31 0.56
C ALA A 16 2.80 18.50 -0.42
N GLU A 17 3.96 18.86 -0.95
CA GLU A 17 4.15 19.91 -1.96
C GLU A 17 3.89 19.45 -3.40
N ASP A 18 3.73 18.14 -3.64
CA ASP A 18 3.50 17.59 -4.99
C ASP A 18 2.11 17.95 -5.52
N GLN A 19 2.06 18.73 -6.61
CA GLN A 19 0.82 19.21 -7.22
C GLN A 19 -0.06 18.12 -7.84
N ARG A 20 0.45 16.89 -7.99
CA ARG A 20 -0.33 15.74 -8.50
C ARG A 20 -1.28 15.16 -7.45
N GLN A 21 -1.14 15.52 -6.18
CA GLN A 21 -1.99 15.08 -5.10
C GLN A 21 -2.61 16.26 -4.35
N SER A 22 -3.67 15.98 -3.61
CA SER A 22 -4.25 16.90 -2.63
C SER A 22 -4.81 16.11 -1.45
N GLY A 23 -5.00 16.77 -0.31
CA GLY A 23 -5.64 16.15 0.86
C GLY A 23 -4.75 15.16 1.63
N LEU A 24 -3.43 15.36 1.64
CA LEU A 24 -2.51 14.53 2.41
C LEU A 24 -2.93 14.46 3.89
N THR A 25 -3.18 13.24 4.36
CA THR A 25 -3.59 12.95 5.74
C THR A 25 -2.56 12.01 6.37
N VAL A 26 -1.97 12.45 7.49
CA VAL A 26 -1.06 11.59 8.28
C VAL A 26 -1.90 10.75 9.23
N VAL A 27 -1.92 9.44 8.99
CA VAL A 27 -2.67 8.48 9.80
C VAL A 27 -1.88 8.05 11.05
N SER A 28 -0.58 7.76 10.88
CA SER A 28 0.27 7.27 11.96
C SER A 28 1.73 7.59 11.68
N PHE A 29 2.44 7.98 12.73
CA PHE A 29 3.89 8.19 12.72
C PHE A 29 4.47 7.68 14.04
N THR A 30 4.99 6.46 14.01
CA THR A 30 5.46 5.74 15.20
C THR A 30 6.88 5.20 15.00
N PRO A 31 7.70 5.12 16.06
CA PRO A 31 8.88 4.26 16.01
C PRO A 31 8.46 2.79 15.77
N ILE A 32 9.28 2.06 15.02
CA ILE A 32 9.15 0.63 14.78
C ILE A 32 10.43 -0.08 15.23
N ALA A 33 10.31 -1.26 15.83
CA ALA A 33 11.46 -2.05 16.28
C ALA A 33 12.15 -2.78 15.11
N SER A 34 11.41 -3.09 14.05
CA SER A 34 11.87 -3.76 12.84
C SER A 34 11.06 -3.31 11.63
N ARG A 35 11.60 -3.51 10.43
CA ARG A 35 10.86 -3.26 9.17
C ARG A 35 9.66 -4.18 9.05
N ILE A 36 8.50 -3.61 8.75
CA ILE A 36 7.23 -4.29 8.47
C ILE A 36 7.14 -4.64 6.98
N TYR A 37 7.77 -3.85 6.09
CA TYR A 37 7.80 -4.08 4.64
C TYR A 37 9.19 -4.53 4.15
N PRO A 38 9.71 -5.72 4.53
CA PRO A 38 11.04 -6.14 4.13
C PRO A 38 11.12 -6.44 2.63
N GLY A 39 12.20 -5.99 2.00
CA GLY A 39 12.55 -6.35 0.61
C GLY A 39 11.89 -5.52 -0.49
N TRP A 40 11.02 -4.56 -0.16
CA TRP A 40 10.39 -3.68 -1.14
C TRP A 40 10.80 -2.22 -0.92
N THR A 41 10.98 -1.49 -2.01
CA THR A 41 11.17 -0.03 -1.97
C THR A 41 9.81 0.66 -2.02
N VAL A 42 8.93 0.23 -2.94
CA VAL A 42 7.56 0.71 -3.09
C VAL A 42 6.67 -0.44 -3.55
N ALA A 43 5.43 -0.47 -3.06
CA ALA A 43 4.38 -1.33 -3.58
C ALA A 43 3.23 -0.47 -4.12
N TYR A 44 2.65 -0.86 -5.24
CA TYR A 44 1.48 -0.26 -5.85
C TYR A 44 0.36 -1.29 -5.92
N ALA A 45 -0.76 -1.00 -5.26
CA ALA A 45 -2.00 -1.76 -5.33
C ALA A 45 -3.01 -0.97 -6.15
N GLY A 46 -3.32 -1.45 -7.35
CA GLY A 46 -4.34 -0.86 -8.22
C GLY A 46 -5.72 -1.46 -7.93
N HIS A 47 -6.78 -0.70 -8.22
CA HIS A 47 -8.16 -1.13 -8.03
C HIS A 47 -8.47 -2.42 -8.84
N ASN A 48 -9.05 -3.41 -8.15
CA ASN A 48 -9.57 -4.67 -8.68
C ASN A 48 -10.43 -5.36 -7.60
N ASP A 49 -11.24 -6.34 -8.00
CA ASP A 49 -12.17 -7.04 -7.11
C ASP A 49 -11.52 -7.59 -5.82
N ALA A 50 -10.26 -8.01 -5.89
CA ALA A 50 -9.52 -8.51 -4.72
C ALA A 50 -9.08 -7.38 -3.78
N MET A 51 -8.70 -6.21 -4.31
CA MET A 51 -8.44 -5.01 -3.51
C MET A 51 -9.73 -4.44 -2.91
N ASP A 52 -10.83 -4.47 -3.65
CA ASP A 52 -12.12 -3.94 -3.15
C ASP A 52 -12.66 -4.79 -2.01
N SER A 53 -12.56 -6.12 -2.16
CA SER A 53 -12.86 -7.07 -1.09
C SER A 53 -11.97 -6.85 0.14
N LEU A 54 -10.71 -6.47 -0.08
CA LEU A 54 -9.78 -6.14 1.00
C LEU A 54 -10.17 -4.83 1.69
N TYR A 55 -10.49 -3.76 0.94
CA TYR A 55 -10.94 -2.50 1.51
C TYR A 55 -12.24 -2.66 2.30
N PHE A 56 -13.19 -3.45 1.81
CA PHE A 56 -14.45 -3.72 2.53
C PHE A 56 -14.25 -4.41 3.89
N ARG A 57 -13.20 -5.23 4.05
CA ARG A 57 -12.88 -5.85 5.36
C ARG A 57 -12.34 -4.85 6.37
N HIS A 58 -11.69 -3.79 5.90
CA HIS A 58 -10.94 -2.85 6.74
C HIS A 58 -11.51 -1.42 6.75
N SER A 59 -12.56 -1.13 5.99
CA SER A 59 -13.18 0.19 5.93
C SER A 59 -14.69 0.12 5.99
N VAL A 60 -15.30 1.19 6.49
CA VAL A 60 -16.76 1.27 6.67
C VAL A 60 -17.50 1.41 5.34
N ILE A 61 -16.85 1.98 4.31
CA ILE A 61 -17.49 2.33 3.03
C ILE A 61 -17.02 1.47 1.85
N GLY A 62 -16.13 0.50 2.07
CA GLY A 62 -15.59 -0.34 0.98
C GLY A 62 -14.49 0.32 0.15
N GLU A 63 -13.98 1.48 0.59
CA GLU A 63 -12.93 2.24 -0.08
C GLU A 63 -11.77 2.53 0.88
N LEU A 64 -10.60 2.87 0.34
CA LEU A 64 -9.49 3.42 1.12
C LEU A 64 -9.80 4.90 1.45
N ASP A 65 -10.38 5.14 2.63
CA ASP A 65 -10.62 6.48 3.18
C ASP A 65 -9.82 6.67 4.48
N PRO A 66 -8.60 7.22 4.40
CA PRO A 66 -7.73 7.40 5.56
C PRO A 66 -8.30 8.30 6.65
N ILE A 67 -9.29 9.15 6.34
CA ILE A 67 -9.89 10.08 7.30
C ILE A 67 -10.91 9.35 8.19
N ARG A 68 -11.61 8.35 7.63
CA ARG A 68 -12.66 7.58 8.32
C ARG A 68 -12.18 6.24 8.88
N MET A 69 -10.99 5.81 8.52
CA MET A 69 -10.39 4.58 9.05
C MET A 69 -9.67 4.84 10.37
N THR A 70 -9.85 3.95 11.34
CA THR A 70 -9.04 3.98 12.56
C THR A 70 -7.61 3.52 12.27
N ARG A 71 -6.71 3.72 13.23
CA ARG A 71 -5.35 3.20 13.14
C ARG A 71 -5.32 1.68 12.97
N GLU A 72 -6.14 0.97 13.73
CA GLU A 72 -6.23 -0.50 13.75
C GLU A 72 -6.73 -1.04 12.40
N MET A 73 -7.70 -0.36 11.79
CA MET A 73 -8.18 -0.65 10.45
C MET A 73 -7.08 -0.54 9.40
N ILE A 74 -6.25 0.52 9.50
CA ILE A 74 -5.15 0.73 8.56
C ILE A 74 -4.00 -0.25 8.80
N GLU A 75 -3.68 -0.56 10.05
CA GLU A 75 -2.68 -1.57 10.38
C GLU A 75 -3.13 -2.96 9.91
N GLY A 76 -4.40 -3.34 10.09
CA GLY A 76 -4.98 -4.58 9.57
C GLY A 76 -4.94 -4.66 8.04
N LEU A 77 -5.35 -3.57 7.37
CA LEU A 77 -5.27 -3.46 5.92
C LEU A 77 -3.84 -3.68 5.41
N MET A 78 -2.87 -3.00 6.01
CA MET A 78 -1.46 -3.08 5.60
C MET A 78 -0.88 -4.47 5.86
N ALA A 79 -1.23 -5.11 6.98
CA ALA A 79 -0.78 -6.46 7.30
C ALA A 79 -1.29 -7.48 6.27
N GLU A 80 -2.58 -7.43 5.91
CA GLU A 80 -3.13 -8.29 4.86
C GLU A 80 -2.51 -7.99 3.50
N LEU A 81 -2.34 -6.70 3.14
CA LEU A 81 -1.70 -6.28 1.89
C LEU A 81 -0.27 -6.83 1.77
N CYS A 82 0.47 -6.91 2.87
CA CYS A 82 1.81 -7.50 2.88
C CYS A 82 1.79 -9.01 2.61
N GLY A 83 0.78 -9.71 3.14
CA GLY A 83 0.59 -11.15 2.95
C GLY A 83 0.08 -11.53 1.57
N MET A 84 -0.45 -10.59 0.78
CA MET A 84 -0.93 -10.88 -0.56
C MET A 84 0.21 -11.18 -1.51
N GLU A 85 0.11 -12.27 -2.26
CA GLU A 85 0.96 -12.57 -3.40
C GLU A 85 0.19 -12.38 -4.71
N GLY A 86 0.90 -12.17 -5.81
CA GLY A 86 0.30 -12.22 -7.15
C GLY A 86 0.10 -10.87 -7.85
N VAL A 87 -0.76 -10.88 -8.86
CA VAL A 87 -0.98 -9.81 -9.85
C VAL A 87 -1.59 -8.52 -9.30
N ASN A 88 -2.11 -8.57 -8.08
CA ASN A 88 -2.86 -7.46 -7.48
C ASN A 88 -1.95 -6.37 -6.92
N ILE A 89 -0.67 -6.69 -6.66
CA ILE A 89 0.32 -5.76 -6.12
C ILE A 89 1.56 -5.78 -6.99
N GLN A 90 1.93 -4.61 -7.51
CA GLN A 90 3.20 -4.40 -8.21
C GLN A 90 4.24 -3.91 -7.21
N ARG A 91 5.38 -4.61 -7.10
CA ARG A 91 6.43 -4.29 -6.12
C ARG A 91 7.73 -3.90 -6.83
N SER A 92 8.41 -2.89 -6.30
CA SER A 92 9.81 -2.61 -6.63
C SER A 92 10.71 -3.01 -5.47
N SER A 93 11.92 -3.45 -5.79
CA SER A 93 12.99 -3.74 -4.84
C SER A 93 14.17 -2.81 -5.11
N PRO A 94 15.15 -2.73 -4.19
CA PRO A 94 16.41 -2.04 -4.45
C PRO A 94 17.14 -2.55 -5.71
N ASN A 95 16.90 -3.80 -6.10
CA ASN A 95 17.50 -4.46 -7.25
C ASN A 95 16.65 -4.36 -8.54
N GLY A 96 15.57 -3.58 -8.54
CA GLY A 96 14.64 -3.43 -9.66
C GLY A 96 13.23 -3.96 -9.40
N ARG A 97 12.38 -4.01 -10.43
CA ARG A 97 10.99 -4.50 -10.32
C ARG A 97 10.96 -5.98 -9.93
N ILE A 98 10.16 -6.32 -8.92
CA ILE A 98 9.84 -7.71 -8.60
C ILE A 98 8.76 -8.15 -9.59
N ARG A 99 9.04 -9.20 -10.38
CA ARG A 99 8.05 -9.76 -11.30
C ARG A 99 6.92 -10.39 -10.49
N SER A 100 5.71 -9.83 -10.59
CA SER A 100 4.51 -10.53 -10.16
C SER A 100 4.30 -11.75 -11.07
N PRO A 101 3.80 -12.90 -10.55
CA PRO A 101 3.43 -14.03 -11.40
C PRO A 101 2.37 -13.59 -12.42
N GLU A 102 2.42 -14.10 -13.65
CA GLU A 102 1.50 -13.72 -14.73
C GLU A 102 0.04 -14.02 -14.36
N ARG A 103 -0.88 -13.12 -14.75
CA ARG A 103 -2.32 -13.39 -14.66
C ARG A 103 -2.64 -14.52 -15.65
N PRO A 104 -3.21 -15.66 -15.21
CA PRO A 104 -3.68 -16.65 -16.17
C PRO A 104 -4.68 -16.00 -17.12
N ARG A 105 -4.46 -16.15 -18.44
CA ARG A 105 -5.37 -15.61 -19.45
C ARG A 105 -6.73 -16.29 -19.26
N PRO A 106 -7.85 -15.55 -19.24
CA PRO A 106 -9.16 -16.19 -19.27
C PRO A 106 -9.23 -17.04 -20.55
N ASN A 107 -9.46 -18.34 -20.37
CA ASN A 107 -9.71 -19.28 -21.46
C ASN A 107 -11.11 -18.97 -22.01
N PHE A 108 -11.20 -18.06 -22.99
CA PHE A 108 -12.42 -17.92 -23.77
C PHE A 108 -12.43 -19.04 -24.81
N SER A 109 -12.96 -20.20 -24.43
CA SER A 109 -13.42 -21.20 -25.39
C SER A 109 -14.81 -20.78 -25.87
N ILE A 110 -14.93 -20.46 -27.16
CA ILE A 110 -16.20 -20.32 -27.89
C ILE A 110 -16.64 -21.72 -28.33
#